data_AF-W7CTI4-F1
#
_entry.id   AF-W7CTI4-F1
#
_cell.length_a   1.000
_cell.length_b   1.000
_cell.length_c   1.000
_cell.angle_alpha   90.00
_cell.angle_beta   90.00
_cell.angle_gamma   90.00
#
_symmetry.space_group_name_H-M   'P 1'
#
loop_
_entity.id
_entity.type
_entity.pdbx_description
1 polymer ?
#
loop_
_entity_poly.entity_id
_entity_poly.type
_entity_poly.pdbx_seq_one_letter_code
_entity_poly.pdbx_strand_id
1 'polypeptide(L)'
;MPDSKSTQLYFLHPTPELYFTKGTKAFEANDLPAAIKYLTRAMGLAPENTLIICQLAICYTEQADYEQSNELLNRALKLDYKPYFYYFMANNYAT
;
A
#
# COMPACT_ATOMS: atom_id res chain seq x y z
N MET A 1 -38.15 10.62 -31.43
CA MET A 1 -36.78 11.17 -31.24
C MET A 1 -36.17 10.40 -30.08
N PRO A 2 -35.04 9.69 -30.24
CA PRO A 2 -34.46 8.96 -29.13
C PRO A 2 -33.67 9.91 -28.22
N ASP A 3 -33.97 9.85 -26.92
CA ASP A 3 -33.27 10.58 -25.87
C ASP A 3 -31.80 10.18 -25.79
N SER A 4 -30.92 11.15 -26.05
CA SER A 4 -29.48 11.03 -25.89
C SER A 4 -29.15 10.95 -24.39
N LYS A 5 -28.97 9.75 -23.85
CA LYS A 5 -28.35 9.55 -22.54
C LYS A 5 -26.92 10.08 -22.58
N SER A 6 -26.71 11.24 -21.97
CA SER A 6 -25.39 11.83 -21.75
C SER A 6 -24.53 10.88 -20.93
N THR A 7 -23.59 10.19 -21.57
CA THR A 7 -22.56 9.42 -20.87
C THR A 7 -21.64 10.40 -20.13
N GLN A 8 -21.84 10.61 -18.83
CA GLN A 8 -20.87 11.33 -18.02
C GLN A 8 -19.59 10.49 -17.91
N LEU A 9 -18.52 10.98 -18.54
CA LEU A 9 -17.17 10.47 -18.31
C LEU A 9 -16.74 10.90 -16.90
N TYR A 10 -16.81 10.00 -15.93
CA TYR A 10 -16.15 10.22 -14.64
C TYR A 10 -14.65 10.06 -14.85
N PHE A 11 -13.91 11.17 -14.85
CA PHE A 11 -12.46 11.13 -14.74
C PHE A 11 -12.10 10.60 -13.36
N LEU A 12 -11.80 9.30 -13.28
CA LEU A 12 -11.28 8.70 -12.07
C LEU A 12 -9.83 9.19 -11.94
N HIS A 13 -9.63 10.27 -11.18
CA HIS A 13 -8.30 10.80 -10.95
C HIS A 13 -7.50 9.76 -10.13
N PRO A 14 -6.38 9.25 -10.65
CA PRO A 14 -5.56 8.28 -9.92
C PRO A 14 -4.85 9.01 -8.77
N THR A 15 -5.40 8.91 -7.56
CA THR A 15 -4.77 9.47 -6.35
C THR A 15 -4.13 8.38 -5.50
N PRO A 16 -3.06 8.67 -4.75
CA PRO A 16 -2.48 7.73 -3.80
C PRO A 16 -3.51 7.24 -2.77
N GLU A 17 -4.44 8.08 -2.32
CA GLU A 17 -5.49 7.72 -1.34
C GLU A 17 -6.49 6.70 -1.90
N LEU A 18 -6.84 6.82 -3.19
CA LEU A 18 -7.72 5.87 -3.86
C LEU A 18 -7.06 4.48 -3.91
N TYR A 19 -5.79 4.43 -4.32
CA TYR A 19 -5.05 3.17 -4.39
C TYR A 19 -4.77 2.60 -3.00
N PHE A 20 -4.45 3.44 -2.02
CA PHE A 20 -4.28 3.03 -0.63
C PHE A 20 -5.56 2.38 -0.10
N THR A 21 -6.72 3.03 -0.28
CA THR A 21 -8.03 2.49 0.13
C THR A 21 -8.35 1.15 -0.54
N LYS A 22 -8.04 1.00 -1.84
CA LYS A 22 -8.22 -0.29 -2.53
C LYS A 22 -7.27 -1.36 -2.00
N GLY A 23 -6.03 -0.97 -1.69
CA GLY A 23 -5.01 -1.84 -1.13
C GLY A 23 -5.37 -2.38 0.25
N THR A 24 -5.82 -1.51 1.16
CA THR A 24 -6.24 -1.91 2.51
C THR A 24 -7.48 -2.79 2.47
N LYS A 25 -8.47 -2.49 1.61
CA LYS A 25 -9.64 -3.37 1.42
C LYS A 25 -9.27 -4.75 0.89
N ALA A 26 -8.32 -4.83 -0.04
CA ALA A 26 -7.83 -6.11 -0.54
C ALA A 26 -7.09 -6.90 0.55
N PHE A 27 -6.29 -6.20 1.36
CA PHE A 27 -5.61 -6.78 2.52
C PHE A 27 -6.61 -7.34 3.55
N GLU A 28 -7.64 -6.57 3.91
CA GLU A 28 -8.75 -7.02 4.80
C GLU A 28 -9.48 -8.25 4.25
N ALA A 29 -9.53 -8.39 2.92
CA ALA A 29 -10.10 -9.55 2.24
C ALA A 29 -9.13 -10.73 2.08
N ASN A 30 -7.91 -10.67 2.65
CA ASN A 30 -6.81 -11.62 2.46
C ASN A 30 -6.36 -11.80 1.00
N ASP A 31 -6.70 -10.87 0.10
CA ASP A 31 -6.18 -10.83 -1.27
C ASP A 31 -4.84 -10.07 -1.29
N LEU A 32 -3.79 -10.73 -0.76
CA LEU A 32 -2.45 -10.16 -0.69
C LEU A 32 -1.90 -9.73 -2.06
N PRO A 33 -2.07 -10.48 -3.16
CA PRO A 33 -1.63 -10.04 -4.49
C PRO A 33 -2.29 -8.72 -4.93
N ALA A 34 -3.60 -8.56 -4.73
CA ALA A 34 -4.27 -7.30 -5.06
C ALA A 34 -3.85 -6.17 -4.12
N ALA A 35 -3.67 -6.44 -2.82
CA ALA A 35 -3.20 -5.47 -1.84
C ALA A 35 -1.84 -4.88 -2.25
N ILE A 36 -0.85 -5.74 -2.53
CA ILE A 36 0.49 -5.33 -2.97
C ILE A 36 0.41 -4.54 -4.27
N LYS A 37 -0.39 -4.99 -5.25
CA LYS A 37 -0.56 -4.28 -6.52
C LYS A 37 -1.06 -2.85 -6.31
N TYR A 38 -2.08 -2.64 -5.48
CA TYR A 38 -2.64 -1.32 -5.25
C TYR A 38 -1.72 -0.45 -4.39
N LEU A 39 -1.14 -1.00 -3.33
CA LEU A 39 -0.22 -0.25 -2.46
C LEU A 39 1.08 0.14 -3.18
N THR A 40 1.57 -0.69 -4.10
CA THR A 40 2.70 -0.33 -4.97
C THR A 40 2.36 0.86 -5.87
N ARG A 41 1.13 0.91 -6.41
CA ARG A 41 0.65 2.07 -7.19
C ARG A 41 0.52 3.32 -6.32
N ALA A 42 -0.01 3.18 -5.11
CA ALA A 42 -0.10 4.27 -4.14
C ALA A 42 1.28 4.83 -3.79
N MET A 43 2.26 3.96 -3.51
CA MET A 43 3.64 4.35 -3.23
C MET A 43 4.31 5.02 -4.43
N GLY A 44 4.02 4.58 -5.66
CA GLY A 44 4.53 5.23 -6.87
C GLY A 44 4.03 6.67 -7.03
N LEU A 45 2.84 7.00 -6.51
CA LEU A 45 2.28 8.35 -6.55
C LEU A 45 2.68 9.20 -5.33
N ALA A 46 2.96 8.56 -4.19
CA ALA A 46 3.37 9.21 -2.95
C ALA A 46 4.58 8.48 -2.32
N PRO A 47 5.78 8.60 -2.91
CA PRO A 47 6.94 7.79 -2.54
C PRO A 47 7.52 8.11 -1.16
N GLU A 48 7.13 9.21 -0.52
CA GLU A 48 7.60 9.61 0.81
C GLU A 48 6.52 9.40 1.90
N ASN A 49 5.34 8.91 1.53
CA ASN A 49 4.28 8.65 2.48
C ASN A 49 4.56 7.36 3.25
N THR A 50 5.04 7.51 4.48
CA THR A 50 5.45 6.40 5.35
C THR A 50 4.31 5.47 5.73
N LEU A 51 3.06 5.94 5.76
CA LEU A 51 1.88 5.10 6.00
C LEU A 51 1.67 4.09 4.87
N ILE A 52 1.75 4.55 3.61
CA ILE A 52 1.62 3.68 2.44
C ILE A 52 2.77 2.67 2.38
N ILE A 53 4.00 3.13 2.63
CA ILE A 53 5.19 2.25 2.67
C ILE A 53 5.04 1.19 3.75
N CYS A 54 4.61 1.58 4.95
CA CYS A 54 4.39 0.66 6.07
C CYS A 54 3.32 -0.38 5.76
N GLN A 55 2.19 0.03 5.18
CA GLN A 55 1.12 -0.90 4.82
C GLN A 55 1.57 -1.90 3.76
N LEU A 56 2.38 -1.46 2.78
CA LEU A 56 2.97 -2.36 1.78
C LEU A 56 3.95 -3.35 2.43
N ALA A 57 4.78 -2.90 3.37
CA ALA A 57 5.69 -3.77 4.11
C ALA A 57 4.94 -4.86 4.89
N ILE A 58 3.83 -4.50 5.55
CA ILE A 58 2.97 -5.46 6.25
C ILE A 58 2.44 -6.52 5.26
N CYS A 59 2.03 -6.15 4.05
CA CYS A 59 1.62 -7.13 3.04
C CYS A 59 2.74 -8.10 2.64
N TYR A 60 3.99 -7.63 2.55
CA TYR A 60 5.14 -8.51 2.29
C TYR A 60 5.47 -9.42 3.48
N THR A 61 5.33 -8.92 4.71
CA THR A 61 5.42 -9.77 5.93
C THR A 61 4.40 -10.92 5.89
N GLU A 62 3.13 -10.63 5.55
CA GLU A 62 2.10 -11.68 5.43
C GLU A 62 2.36 -12.68 4.29
N GLN A 63 3.14 -12.30 3.27
CA GLN A 63 3.62 -13.21 2.22
C GLN A 63 4.91 -13.95 2.57
N ALA A 64 5.43 -13.78 3.80
CA ALA A 64 6.74 -14.27 4.24
C ALA A 64 7.93 -13.72 3.43
N ASP A 65 7.74 -12.60 2.70
CA ASP A 65 8.82 -11.88 2.04
C ASP A 65 9.40 -10.83 3.00
N TYR A 66 10.14 -11.34 3.98
CA TYR A 66 10.69 -10.52 5.06
C TYR A 66 11.79 -9.57 4.59
N GLU A 67 12.52 -9.93 3.53
CA GLU A 67 13.56 -9.08 2.95
C GLU A 67 12.95 -7.80 2.37
N GLN A 68 11.95 -7.93 1.49
CA GLN A 68 11.25 -6.77 0.91
C GLN A 68 10.53 -5.94 1.98
N SER A 69 9.91 -6.60 2.96
CA SER A 69 9.29 -5.90 4.10
C SER A 69 10.32 -5.04 4.87
N ASN A 70 11.47 -5.62 5.22
CA ASN A 70 12.53 -4.92 5.95
C ASN A 70 13.15 -3.77 5.15
N GLU A 71 13.31 -3.90 3.83
CA GLU A 71 13.78 -2.81 2.97
C GLU A 71 12.83 -1.60 3.01
N LEU A 72 11.53 -1.85 2.90
CA LEU A 72 10.49 -0.82 2.97
C LEU A 72 10.43 -0.18 4.36
N LEU A 73 10.50 -0.96 5.44
CA LEU A 73 10.49 -0.45 6.81
C LEU A 73 11.72 0.42 7.11
N ASN A 74 12.90 0.01 6.64
CA ASN A 74 14.11 0.83 6.76
C ASN A 74 14.00 2.14 5.96
N ARG A 75 13.37 2.10 4.78
CA ARG A 75 13.10 3.31 4.00
C ARG A 75 12.14 4.24 4.74
N ALA A 76 11.03 3.72 5.27
CA ALA A 76 10.05 4.51 6.03
C ALA A 76 10.70 5.16 7.27
N LEU A 77 11.54 4.41 7.99
CA LEU A 77 12.29 4.90 9.15
C LEU A 77 13.23 6.07 8.81
N LYS A 78 13.87 6.05 7.63
CA LYS A 78 14.74 7.15 7.16
C LYS A 78 13.96 8.41 6.79
N LEU A 79 12.70 8.27 6.36
CA LEU A 79 11.83 9.39 5.99
C LEU A 79 11.20 10.06 7.22
N ASP A 80 10.67 9.26 8.14
CA ASP A 80 10.11 9.73 9.40
C ASP A 80 10.38 8.69 10.48
N TYR A 81 11.09 9.07 11.53
CA TYR A 81 11.40 8.16 12.62
C TYR A 81 10.12 7.81 13.40
N LYS A 82 9.80 6.52 13.44
CA LYS A 82 8.73 5.96 14.28
C LYS A 82 9.17 4.63 14.91
N PRO A 83 9.03 4.45 16.24
CA PRO A 83 9.48 3.24 16.92
C PRO A 83 8.84 1.94 16.42
N TYR A 84 7.59 1.99 15.94
CA TYR A 84 6.87 0.80 15.49
C TYR A 84 7.48 0.16 14.23
N PHE A 85 8.31 0.85 13.45
CA PHE A 85 9.05 0.21 12.35
C PHE A 85 10.01 -0.87 12.86
N TYR A 86 10.67 -0.62 13.99
CA TYR A 86 11.53 -1.63 14.62
C TYR A 86 10.74 -2.81 15.15
N TYR A 87 9.52 -2.59 15.65
CA TYR A 87 8.63 -3.67 16.07
C TYR A 87 8.28 -4.59 14.89
N PHE A 88 7.90 -4.03 13.74
CA PHE A 88 7.63 -4.84 12.54
C PHE A 88 8.87 -5.59 12.03
N MET A 89 10.03 -4.93 12.01
CA MET A 89 11.29 -5.61 11.61
C MET A 89 11.66 -6.73 12.59
N ALA A 90 11.51 -6.50 13.90
CA ALA A 90 11.79 -7.53 14.91
C ALA A 90 10.88 -8.75 14.74
N ASN A 91 9.59 -8.54 14.43
CA ASN A 91 8.67 -9.64 14.11
C ASN A 91 9.14 -10.43 12.88
N ASN A 92 9.57 -9.73 11.81
CA ASN A 92 10.10 -10.37 10.62
C ASN A 92 11.34 -11.25 10.90
N TYR A 93 12.22 -10.87 11.83
CA TYR A 93 13.40 -11.67 12.19
C TYR A 93 13.11 -12.84 13.13
N ALA A 94 11.95 -12.85 13.80
CA ALA A 94 11.59 -13.88 14.77
C ALA A 94 10.82 -15.07 14.15
N THR A 95 10.48 -14.99 12.86
CA THR A 95 9.67 -15.97 12.13
C THR A 95 10.55 -16.80 11.21
#